data_AF-A0A6P7FBW5-F1
#
_entry.id   AF-A0A6P7FBW5-F1
#
_cell.length_a   1.000
_cell.length_b   1.000
_cell.length_c   1.000
_cell.angle_alpha   90.00
_cell.angle_beta   90.00
_cell.angle_gamma   90.00
#
_symmetry.space_group_name_H-M   'P 1'
#
loop_
_entity.id
_entity.type
_entity.pdbx_description
1 polymer ?
#
loop_
_entity_poly.entity_id
_entity_poly.type
_entity_poly.pdbx_seq_one_letter_code
_entity_poly.pdbx_strand_id
1 'polypeptide(L)'
;MSKRRIDVMDPFIKKKREERGISTAVTTTSVSVNPYSGLPFTQKYHELFRKRICLPVFEYRADFMRLLSDHQCIVLVGETGKDYQ
;
A
#
# COMPACT_ATOMS: atom_id res chain seq x y z
N MET A 1 24.95 -11.90 12.20
CA MET A 1 23.68 -12.19 11.50
C MET A 1 23.08 -10.87 11.03
N SER A 2 23.32 -10.48 9.77
CA SER A 2 22.91 -9.18 9.25
C SER A 2 21.39 -9.17 9.02
N LYS A 3 20.64 -8.44 9.85
CA LYS A 3 19.20 -8.24 9.67
C LYS A 3 19.00 -7.30 8.49
N ARG A 4 18.76 -7.86 7.29
CA ARG A 4 18.33 -7.08 6.13
C ARG A 4 16.96 -6.50 6.44
N ARG A 5 16.91 -5.22 6.80
CA ARG A 5 15.65 -4.46 6.81
C ARG A 5 15.13 -4.44 5.38
N ILE A 6 13.96 -5.02 5.15
CA ILE A 6 13.23 -4.85 3.90
C ILE A 6 12.70 -3.42 3.94
N ASP A 7 13.20 -2.57 3.07
CA ASP A 7 12.62 -1.24 2.88
C ASP A 7 11.27 -1.41 2.18
N VAL A 8 10.21 -1.49 2.98
CA VAL A 8 8.84 -1.41 2.48
C VAL A 8 8.61 0.05 2.07
N MET A 9 9.01 0.41 0.85
CA MET A 9 8.62 1.68 0.24
C MET A 9 7.09 1.72 0.17
N ASP A 10 6.47 2.52 1.04
CA ASP A 10 5.04 2.77 1.00
C ASP A 10 4.71 3.61 -0.26
N PRO A 11 4.01 3.04 -1.26
CA PRO A 11 3.68 3.76 -2.49
C PRO A 11 2.79 4.98 -2.26
N PHE A 12 2.07 5.06 -1.13
CA PHE A 12 1.13 6.13 -0.83
C PHE A 12 1.80 7.35 -0.18
N ILE A 13 2.95 7.18 0.50
CA ILE A 13 3.71 8.31 1.08
C ILE A 13 4.28 9.20 -0.02
N LYS A 14 4.70 8.62 -1.16
CA LYS A 14 5.25 9.38 -2.29
C LYS A 14 4.24 10.34 -2.93
N LYS A 15 2.95 10.02 -2.88
CA LYS A 15 1.90 10.84 -3.52
C LYS A 15 1.68 12.20 -2.85
N LYS A 16 2.04 12.35 -1.56
CA LYS A 16 1.79 13.59 -0.80
C LYS A 16 2.80 14.72 -1.09
N ARG A 17 3.92 14.44 -1.78
CA ARG A 17 4.96 15.47 -2.05
C ARG A 17 4.80 16.22 -3.37
N GLU A 18 3.90 15.78 -4.25
CA GLU A 18 3.81 16.29 -5.63
C GLU A 18 2.67 17.31 -5.86
N GLU A 19 1.93 17.71 -4.81
CA GLU A 19 0.74 18.60 -4.93
C GLU A 19 1.04 20.11 -5.04
N ARG A 20 2.18 20.53 -5.61
CA ARG A 20 2.41 21.95 -5.94
C ARG A 20 2.82 22.13 -7.40
N GLY A 21 1.85 21.98 -8.30
CA GLY A 21 1.99 22.35 -9.71
C GLY A 21 0.80 21.90 -10.54
N ILE A 22 -0.10 22.83 -10.88
CA ILE A 22 -1.25 22.59 -11.75
C ILE A 22 -0.75 22.39 -13.18
N SER A 23 -1.14 21.28 -13.83
CA SER A 23 -1.09 21.16 -15.30
C SER A 23 -2.17 20.22 -15.82
N THR A 24 -2.77 20.69 -16.90
CA THR A 24 -3.98 20.26 -17.59
C THR A 24 -3.86 18.86 -18.20
N ALA A 25 -4.95 18.08 -18.09
CA ALA A 25 -5.32 16.88 -18.84
C ALA A 25 -4.25 16.18 -19.71
N VAL A 26 -3.66 15.12 -19.15
CA VAL A 26 -3.45 13.85 -19.87
C VAL A 26 -3.75 12.74 -18.87
N THR A 27 -4.80 11.94 -19.13
CA THR A 27 -4.97 10.63 -18.47
C THR A 27 -3.91 9.70 -19.04
N THR A 28 -2.63 9.99 -18.78
CA THR A 28 -1.62 8.95 -18.79
C THR A 28 -1.99 8.09 -17.61
N THR A 29 -2.67 6.97 -17.84
CA THR A 29 -2.62 5.84 -16.92
C THR A 29 -1.14 5.54 -16.76
N SER A 30 -0.50 6.16 -15.77
CA SER A 30 0.84 5.82 -15.35
C SER A 30 0.75 4.35 -15.02
N VAL A 31 1.17 3.51 -15.97
CA VAL A 31 1.01 2.08 -15.87
C VAL A 31 1.79 1.72 -14.63
N SER A 32 1.08 1.44 -13.54
CA SER A 32 1.74 1.15 -12.29
C SER A 32 2.44 -0.17 -12.51
N VAL A 33 3.77 -0.09 -12.56
CA VAL A 33 4.62 -1.25 -12.78
C VAL A 33 4.75 -1.95 -11.44
N ASN A 34 4.62 -3.27 -11.44
CA ASN A 34 4.89 -4.07 -10.27
C ASN A 34 6.38 -3.92 -9.91
N PRO A 35 6.72 -3.36 -8.73
CA PRO A 35 8.12 -3.14 -8.35
C PRO A 35 8.90 -4.46 -8.20
N TYR A 36 8.22 -5.59 -8.03
CA TYR A 36 8.86 -6.90 -7.85
C TYR A 36 9.17 -7.62 -9.16
N SER A 37 8.38 -7.38 -10.22
CA SER A 37 8.58 -8.06 -11.52
C SER A 37 9.00 -7.12 -12.64
N GLY A 38 8.90 -5.80 -12.46
CA GLY A 38 9.16 -4.81 -13.51
C GLY A 38 8.13 -4.84 -14.65
N LEU A 39 7.05 -5.61 -14.50
CA LEU A 39 5.97 -5.75 -15.47
C LEU A 39 4.75 -4.93 -15.06
N PRO A 40 3.89 -4.51 -16.01
CA PRO A 40 2.63 -3.85 -15.68
C PRO A 40 1.74 -4.75 -14.82
N PHE A 41 1.00 -4.17 -13.86
CA PHE A 41 0.02 -4.93 -13.09
C PHE A 41 -1.05 -5.53 -14.01
N THR A 42 -1.53 -6.72 -13.65
CA THR A 42 -2.57 -7.43 -14.39
C THR A 42 -3.96 -6.89 -14.07
N GLN A 43 -4.93 -7.12 -14.95
CA GLN A 43 -6.33 -6.75 -14.71
C GLN A 43 -6.87 -7.36 -13.41
N LYS A 44 -6.56 -8.63 -13.15
CA LYS A 44 -6.92 -9.34 -11.91
C LYS A 44 -6.38 -8.66 -10.65
N TYR A 45 -5.16 -8.09 -10.71
CA TYR A 45 -4.60 -7.33 -9.59
C TYR A 45 -5.47 -6.10 -9.27
N HIS A 46 -5.89 -5.34 -10.28
CA HIS A 46 -6.71 -4.15 -10.08
C HIS A 46 -8.09 -4.48 -9.50
N GLU A 47 -8.69 -5.60 -9.90
CA GLU A 47 -9.95 -6.09 -9.33
C GLU A 47 -9.82 -6.43 -7.84
N LEU A 48 -8.77 -7.16 -7.47
CA LEU A 48 -8.50 -7.50 -6.08
C LEU A 48 -8.16 -6.26 -5.25
N PHE A 49 -7.37 -5.34 -5.81
CA PHE A 49 -6.99 -4.09 -5.15
C PHE A 49 -8.22 -3.25 -4.77
N ARG A 50 -9.18 -3.09 -5.69
CA ARG A 50 -10.43 -2.35 -5.43
C ARG A 50 -11.26 -2.99 -4.32
N LYS A 51 -11.27 -4.31 -4.20
CA LYS A 51 -11.97 -5.02 -3.12
C LYS A 51 -11.26 -4.85 -1.78
N ARG A 52 -9.93 -4.99 -1.77
CA ARG A 52 -9.11 -4.99 -0.55
C ARG A 52 -8.96 -3.61 0.08
N ILE A 53 -8.99 -2.54 -0.72
CA ILE A 53 -8.91 -1.18 -0.18
C ILE A 53 -10.18 -0.75 0.57
N CYS A 54 -11.30 -1.43 0.33
CA CYS A 54 -12.56 -1.21 1.03
C CYS A 54 -12.71 -2.06 2.30
N LEU A 55 -11.72 -2.88 2.66
CA LEU A 55 -11.79 -3.67 3.88
C LEU A 55 -11.68 -2.77 5.11
N PRO A 56 -12.42 -3.04 6.19
CA PRO A 56 -12.39 -2.19 7.40
C PRO A 56 -10.98 -2.01 7.98
N VAL A 57 -10.13 -3.03 7.85
CA VAL A 57 -8.73 -2.97 8.31
C VAL A 57 -7.91 -1.87 7.61
N PHE A 58 -8.29 -1.47 6.39
CA PHE A 58 -7.53 -0.50 5.61
C PHE A 58 -7.61 0.92 6.21
N GLU A 59 -8.68 1.24 6.96
CA GLU A 59 -8.82 2.51 7.68
C GLU A 59 -7.68 2.71 8.70
N TYR A 60 -7.24 1.62 9.33
CA TYR A 60 -6.20 1.63 10.36
C TYR A 60 -4.78 1.48 9.80
N ARG A 61 -4.61 1.50 8.47
CA ARG A 61 -3.30 1.27 7.82
C ARG A 61 -2.24 2.26 8.30
N ALA A 62 -2.56 3.54 8.42
CA ALA A 62 -1.58 4.56 8.81
C ALA A 62 -1.08 4.34 10.24
N ASP A 63 -2.01 4.08 11.16
CA ASP A 63 -1.71 3.81 12.56
C ASP A 63 -0.94 2.50 12.71
N PHE A 64 -1.28 1.48 11.93
CA PHE A 64 -0.52 0.23 11.90
C PHE A 64 0.94 0.45 11.47
N MET A 65 1.18 1.21 10.40
CA MET A 65 2.54 1.50 9.93
C MET A 65 3.35 2.31 10.96
N ARG A 66 2.70 3.20 11.71
CA ARG A 66 3.31 3.92 12.83
C ARG A 66 3.64 2.99 14.00
N LEU A 67 2.72 2.13 14.42
CA LEU A 67 3.00 1.16 15.48
C LEU A 67 4.16 0.22 15.08
N LEU A 68 4.22 -0.16 13.80
CA LEU A 68 5.28 -1.00 13.24
C LEU A 68 6.66 -0.33 13.26
N SER A 69 6.74 0.99 13.11
CA SER A 69 8.01 1.70 13.23
C SER A 69 8.48 1.84 14.68
N ASP A 70 7.52 1.99 15.61
CA ASP A 70 7.80 2.40 16.99
C ASP A 70 7.99 1.21 17.94
N HIS A 71 7.39 0.05 17.61
CA HIS A 71 7.34 -1.10 18.51
C HIS A 71 7.91 -2.37 17.86
N GLN A 72 8.66 -3.15 18.66
CA GLN A 72 9.21 -4.44 18.22
C GLN A 72 8.13 -5.53 18.14
N CYS A 73 7.10 -5.45 18.98
CA CYS A 73 6.00 -6.41 19.05
C CYS A 73 4.66 -5.67 19.10
N ILE A 74 3.68 -6.14 18.34
CA ILE A 74 2.33 -5.55 18.24
C ILE A 74 1.32 -6.70 18.29
N VAL A 75 0.24 -6.51 19.04
CA VAL A 75 -0.90 -7.43 19.05
C VAL A 75 -2.04 -6.76 18.28
N LEU A 76 -2.47 -7.38 17.19
CA LEU A 76 -3.63 -6.95 16.41
C LEU A 76 -4.84 -7.75 16.85
N VAL A 77 -5.95 -7.06 17.10
CA VAL A 77 -7.24 -7.66 17.42
C VAL A 77 -8.24 -7.18 16.37
N GLY A 78 -9.00 -8.10 15.81
CA GLY A 78 -10.06 -7.80 14.85
C GLY A 78 -11.09 -8.91 14.84
N GLU A 79 -12.32 -8.57 14.47
CA GLU A 79 -13.36 -9.56 14.22
C GLU A 79 -12.93 -10.50 13.08
N THR A 80 -13.41 -11.75 13.11
CA THR A 80 -13.10 -12.72 12.06
C THR A 80 -13.73 -12.29 10.73
N GLY A 81 -12.98 -11.57 9.91
CA GLY A 81 -13.29 -11.36 8.51
C GLY A 81 -12.83 -12.55 7.65
N LYS A 82 -13.44 -12.73 6.47
CA LYS A 82 -12.95 -13.66 5.42
C LYS A 82 -11.61 -13.20 4.79
N ASP A 83 -10.88 -12.33 5.50
CA ASP A 83 -9.82 -11.46 4.99
C ASP A 83 -8.40 -11.96 5.30
N TYR A 84 -8.27 -13.13 5.93
CA TYR A 84 -6.99 -13.75 6.24
C TYR A 84 -6.53 -14.80 5.21
N GLN A 85 -7.23 -14.94 4.06
CA GLN A 85 -6.98 -16.01 3.09
C GLN A 85 -6.70 -15.50 1.67
#